data_AF-A0AAV0WHJ0-F1
#
_entry.id   AF-A0AAV0WHJ0-F1
#
_cell.length_a   1.000
_cell.length_b   1.000
_cell.length_c   1.000
_cell.angle_alpha   90.00
_cell.angle_beta   90.00
_cell.angle_gamma   90.00
#
_symmetry.space_group_name_H-M   'P 1'
#
loop_
_entity.id
_entity.type
_entity.pdbx_description
1 polymer ?
#
loop_
_entity_poly.entity_id
_entity_poly.type
_entity_poly.pdbx_seq_one_letter_code
_entity_poly.pdbx_strand_id
1 'polypeptide(L)'
;MENEGNTEEELCQLCINKENFSNKREEAKECLERQAKRMKLQSDMSHPPALQGCNVRVKIPNVDRSKCNPQSIIAIVLEKTTDEFYRLGTKYGILKQLYARSQFSLCTEKFITLRDVPDVDICL
;
A
#
# COMPACT_ATOMS: atom_id res chain seq x y z
N MET A 1 46.66 -24.96 -52.30
CA MET A 1 46.59 -23.51 -52.08
C MET A 1 45.67 -23.32 -50.90
N GLU A 2 46.30 -23.07 -49.76
CA GLU A 2 45.65 -22.63 -48.53
C GLU A 2 44.91 -21.32 -48.79
N ASN A 3 43.78 -21.15 -48.12
CA ASN A 3 43.40 -19.88 -47.53
C ASN A 3 42.63 -20.21 -46.25
N GLU A 4 43.39 -20.27 -45.16
CA GLU A 4 42.92 -20.01 -43.80
C GLU A 4 42.51 -18.53 -43.68
N GLY A 5 41.59 -18.25 -42.76
CA GLY A 5 41.12 -16.90 -42.40
C GLY A 5 39.69 -16.98 -41.89
N ASN A 6 39.45 -17.42 -40.65
CA ASN A 6 39.38 -16.57 -39.44
C ASN A 6 38.30 -15.47 -39.62
N THR A 7 37.26 -15.35 -38.80
CA THR A 7 37.34 -14.89 -37.40
C THR A 7 35.93 -15.03 -36.78
N GLU A 8 35.87 -15.55 -35.55
CA GLU A 8 34.98 -15.18 -34.43
C GLU A 8 33.55 -14.66 -34.69
N GLU A 9 32.57 -15.23 -33.97
CA GLU A 9 31.15 -14.81 -33.85
C GLU A 9 30.10 -15.50 -34.75
N GLU A 10 30.11 -16.84 -34.86
CA GLU A 10 28.80 -17.53 -34.93
C GLU A 10 28.18 -17.54 -33.54
N LEU A 11 27.60 -16.39 -33.20
CA LEU A 11 26.91 -16.14 -31.96
C LEU A 11 25.74 -17.15 -31.87
N CYS A 12 25.87 -18.15 -30.99
CA CYS A 12 24.87 -19.19 -30.79
C CYS A 12 23.50 -18.55 -30.59
N GLN A 13 22.55 -18.79 -31.51
CA GLN A 13 21.21 -18.18 -31.49
C GLN A 13 20.48 -18.41 -30.16
N LEU A 14 20.73 -19.54 -29.49
CA LEU A 14 20.20 -19.80 -28.15
C LEU A 14 20.81 -18.88 -27.08
N CYS A 15 22.10 -18.57 -27.17
CA CYS A 15 22.77 -17.63 -26.28
C CYS A 15 22.23 -16.20 -26.49
N ILE A 16 22.07 -15.77 -27.75
CA ILE A 16 21.46 -14.48 -28.10
C ILE A 16 20.05 -14.36 -27.52
N ASN A 17 19.23 -15.40 -27.73
CA ASN A 17 17.86 -15.42 -27.24
C ASN A 17 17.82 -15.37 -25.71
N LYS A 18 18.69 -16.12 -25.03
CA LYS A 18 18.81 -16.10 -23.57
C LYS A 18 19.17 -14.71 -23.05
N GLU A 19 20.13 -14.04 -23.68
CA GLU A 19 20.52 -12.67 -23.34
C GLU A 19 19.37 -11.69 -23.58
N ASN A 20 18.69 -11.78 -24.73
CA ASN A 20 17.50 -10.98 -25.02
C ASN A 20 16.38 -11.19 -24.01
N PHE A 21 16.14 -12.43 -23.55
CA PHE A 21 15.16 -12.70 -22.50
C PHE A 21 15.58 -12.10 -21.16
N SER A 22 16.86 -12.15 -20.83
CA SER A 22 17.39 -11.52 -19.61
C SER A 22 17.21 -10.00 -19.66
N ASN A 23 17.59 -9.38 -20.78
CA ASN A 23 17.48 -7.93 -20.98
C ASN A 23 16.01 -7.47 -20.90
N LYS A 24 15.10 -8.18 -21.57
CA LYS A 24 13.65 -7.87 -21.48
C LYS A 24 13.09 -8.05 -20.07
N ARG A 25 13.59 -9.03 -19.30
CA ARG A 25 13.17 -9.23 -17.89
C ARG A 25 13.65 -8.08 -17.00
N GLU A 26 14.88 -7.63 -17.18
CA GLU A 26 15.40 -6.49 -16.41
C GLU A 26 14.65 -5.20 -16.79
N GLU A 27 14.42 -4.95 -18.09
CA GLU A 27 13.62 -3.81 -18.55
C GLU A 27 12.20 -3.84 -17.98
N ALA A 28 11.55 -5.01 -17.98
CA ALA A 28 10.23 -5.18 -17.39
C ALA A 28 10.24 -4.89 -15.88
N LYS A 29 11.26 -5.36 -15.16
CA LYS A 29 11.44 -5.09 -13.72
C LYS A 29 11.61 -3.59 -13.47
N GLU A 30 12.48 -2.91 -14.21
CA GLU A 30 12.66 -1.46 -14.10
C GLU A 30 11.37 -0.69 -14.37
N CYS A 31 10.60 -1.11 -15.37
CA CYS A 31 9.30 -0.52 -15.69
C CYS A 31 8.30 -0.69 -14.53
N LEU A 32 8.25 -1.88 -13.92
CA LEU A 32 7.40 -2.14 -12.75
C LEU A 32 7.84 -1.31 -11.53
N GLU A 33 9.13 -1.17 -11.28
CA GLU A 33 9.65 -0.32 -10.20
C GLU A 33 9.29 1.15 -10.42
N ARG A 34 9.42 1.64 -11.66
CA ARG A 34 9.02 3.00 -12.03
C ARG A 34 7.52 3.21 -11.86
N GLN A 35 6.72 2.22 -12.25
CA GLN A 35 5.27 2.25 -12.07
C GLN A 35 4.90 2.25 -10.57
N ALA A 36 5.53 1.41 -9.75
CA ALA A 36 5.31 1.35 -8.31
C ALA A 36 5.63 2.69 -7.64
N LYS A 37 6.73 3.35 -8.01
CA LYS A 37 7.09 4.70 -7.54
C LYS A 37 6.01 5.73 -7.90
N ARG A 38 5.52 5.70 -9.14
CA ARG A 38 4.44 6.60 -9.60
C ARG A 38 3.13 6.35 -8.85
N MET A 39 2.75 5.09 -8.66
CA MET A 39 1.54 4.71 -7.93
C MET A 39 1.61 5.16 -6.47
N LYS A 40 2.75 4.99 -5.82
CA LYS A 40 2.97 5.46 -4.44
C LYS A 40 2.82 6.98 -4.35
N LEU A 41 3.52 7.73 -5.20
CA LEU A 41 3.43 9.19 -5.23
C LEU A 41 1.99 9.67 -5.43
N GLN A 42 1.27 9.07 -6.38
CA GLN A 42 -0.12 9.42 -6.63
C GLN A 42 -1.04 9.10 -5.44
N SER A 43 -0.80 7.97 -4.76
CA SER A 43 -1.52 7.60 -3.54
C SER A 43 -1.28 8.61 -2.42
N ASP A 44 -0.03 9.00 -2.19
CA ASP A 44 0.36 9.95 -1.14
C ASP A 44 -0.24 11.34 -1.41
N MET A 45 -0.28 11.77 -2.68
CA MET A 45 -0.96 13.00 -3.09
C MET A 45 -2.47 12.95 -2.87
N SER A 46 -3.10 11.79 -3.11
CA SER A 46 -4.56 11.64 -2.96
C SER A 46 -5.01 11.50 -1.50
N HIS A 47 -4.11 11.03 -0.63
CA HIS A 47 -4.42 10.74 0.77
C HIS A 47 -3.48 11.53 1.70
N PRO A 48 -3.81 12.78 2.04
CA PRO A 48 -2.96 13.60 2.90
C PRO A 48 -2.81 12.94 4.28
N PRO A 49 -1.64 13.06 4.94
CA PRO A 49 -1.36 12.41 6.21
C PRO A 49 -2.36 12.83 7.29
N ALA A 50 -2.76 11.88 8.13
CA ALA A 50 -3.63 12.15 9.27
C ALA A 50 -2.80 12.47 10.52
N LEU A 51 -3.21 13.49 11.27
CA LEU A 51 -2.60 13.86 12.55
C LEU A 51 -3.24 13.08 13.69
N GLN A 52 -2.49 12.90 14.78
CA GLN A 52 -3.01 12.34 16.02
C GLN A 52 -4.20 13.16 16.53
N GLY A 53 -5.24 12.47 17.01
CA GLY A 53 -6.47 13.09 17.50
C GLY A 53 -7.48 13.47 16.41
N CYS A 54 -7.16 13.31 15.13
CA CYS A 54 -8.13 13.47 14.04
C CYS A 54 -9.17 12.35 14.06
N ASN A 55 -10.43 12.70 13.85
CA ASN A 55 -11.49 11.72 13.63
C ASN A 55 -11.40 11.21 12.18
N VAL A 56 -11.62 9.92 12.01
CA VAL A 56 -11.52 9.22 10.74
C VAL A 56 -12.69 8.27 10.57
N ARG A 57 -12.97 7.95 9.31
CA ARG A 57 -14.01 7.01 8.91
C ARG A 57 -13.35 5.82 8.22
N VAL A 58 -13.52 4.64 8.81
CA VAL A 58 -13.00 3.38 8.26
C VAL A 58 -14.16 2.65 7.58
N LYS A 59 -13.98 2.25 6.33
CA LYS A 59 -15.01 1.52 5.57
C LYS A 59 -15.03 0.04 5.99
N ILE A 60 -16.22 -0.49 6.20
CA ILE A 60 -16.41 -1.93 6.42
C ILE A 60 -16.58 -2.59 5.03
N PRO A 61 -15.81 -3.65 4.71
CA PRO A 61 -15.96 -4.36 3.45
C PRO A 61 -17.36 -4.99 3.34
N ASN A 62 -17.87 -5.11 2.11
CA ASN A 62 -19.23 -5.60 1.88
C ASN A 62 -19.44 -7.04 2.35
N VAL A 63 -18.39 -7.85 2.41
CA VAL A 63 -18.44 -9.27 2.85
C VAL A 63 -18.89 -9.36 4.31
N ASP A 64 -18.38 -8.47 5.16
CA ASP A 64 -18.68 -8.46 6.60
C ASP A 64 -19.94 -7.63 6.92
N ARG A 65 -20.55 -7.00 5.91
CA ARG A 65 -21.63 -6.04 6.08
C ARG A 65 -23.00 -6.65 5.73
N SER A 66 -23.86 -6.81 6.75
CA SER A 66 -25.30 -7.01 6.53
C SER A 66 -25.95 -5.78 5.88
N LYS A 67 -27.03 -5.96 5.12
CA LYS A 67 -27.68 -4.89 4.33
C LYS A 67 -28.12 -3.67 5.16
N CYS A 68 -28.44 -3.87 6.44
CA CYS A 68 -28.88 -2.80 7.35
C CYS A 68 -27.75 -2.15 8.17
N ASN A 69 -26.53 -2.67 8.11
CA ASN A 69 -25.42 -2.16 8.90
C ASN A 69 -24.80 -0.89 8.27
N PRO A 70 -24.28 0.03 9.09
CA PRO A 70 -23.58 1.21 8.58
C PRO A 70 -22.37 0.81 7.74
N GLN A 71 -22.10 1.59 6.69
CA GLN A 71 -21.00 1.28 5.76
C GLN A 71 -19.61 1.61 6.31
N SER A 72 -19.57 2.33 7.42
CA SER A 72 -18.34 2.82 8.00
C SER A 72 -18.45 3.02 9.50
N ILE A 73 -17.35 2.79 10.19
CA ILE A 73 -17.18 3.14 11.60
C ILE A 73 -16.46 4.49 11.72
N ILE A 74 -16.68 5.16 12.85
CA ILE A 74 -15.94 6.37 13.21
C ILE A 74 -14.88 5.98 14.24
N ALA A 75 -13.66 6.40 13.99
CA ALA A 75 -12.50 6.17 14.85
C ALA A 75 -11.68 7.45 15.00
N ILE A 76 -10.72 7.46 15.90
CA ILE A 76 -9.75 8.53 16.11
C ILE A 76 -8.35 7.99 15.88
N VAL A 77 -7.46 8.80 15.30
CA VAL A 77 -6.05 8.44 15.13
C VAL A 77 -5.35 8.53 16.48
N LEU A 78 -4.84 7.40 16.96
CA LEU A 78 -4.08 7.34 18.22
C LEU A 78 -2.61 7.66 17.99
N GLU A 79 -1.98 7.00 17.03
CA GLU A 79 -0.58 7.22 16.68
C GLU A 79 -0.27 6.73 15.26
N LYS A 80 0.87 7.18 14.75
CA LYS A 80 1.48 6.69 13.52
C LYS A 80 2.72 5.88 13.89
N THR A 81 2.77 4.64 13.42
CA THR A 81 3.88 3.69 13.63
C THR A 81 5.08 4.09 12.77
N THR A 82 6.27 3.59 13.10
CA THR A 82 7.50 3.79 12.33
C THR A 82 7.38 3.36 10.86
N ASP A 83 6.53 2.36 10.60
CA ASP A 83 6.31 1.79 9.26
C ASP A 83 5.20 2.52 8.48
N GLU A 84 4.89 3.76 8.83
CA GLU A 84 3.88 4.62 8.16
C GLU A 84 2.42 4.14 8.28
N PHE A 85 2.15 3.17 9.15
CA PHE A 85 0.79 2.72 9.47
C PHE A 85 0.18 3.47 10.66
N TYR A 86 -1.14 3.46 10.74
CA TYR A 86 -1.92 4.17 11.75
C TYR A 86 -2.61 3.21 12.71
N ARG A 87 -2.48 3.48 14.01
CA ARG A 87 -3.33 2.89 15.05
C ARG A 87 -4.56 3.75 15.26
N LEU A 88 -5.72 3.10 15.24
CA LEU A 88 -7.01 3.75 15.31
C LEU A 88 -7.76 3.28 16.55
N GLY A 89 -8.44 4.21 17.22
CA GLY A 89 -9.26 3.96 18.40
C GLY A 89 -10.72 4.28 18.14
N THR A 90 -11.63 3.52 18.73
CA THR A 90 -13.06 3.82 18.75
C THR A 90 -13.50 4.05 20.19
N LYS A 91 -14.72 4.51 20.41
CA LYS A 91 -15.31 4.60 21.76
C LYS A 91 -15.42 3.25 22.49
N TYR A 92 -15.23 2.13 21.78
CA TYR A 92 -15.33 0.77 22.33
C TYR A 92 -13.96 0.14 22.59
N GLY A 93 -12.87 0.71 22.05
CA GLY A 93 -11.54 0.14 22.15
C GLY A 93 -10.65 0.48 20.97
N ILE A 94 -9.41 0.03 21.05
CA ILE A 94 -8.36 0.19 20.06
C ILE A 94 -8.50 -0.90 18.99
N LEU A 95 -8.48 -0.51 17.72
CA LEU A 95 -8.51 -1.48 16.62
C LEU A 95 -7.18 -2.23 16.58
N LYS A 96 -7.24 -3.56 16.70
CA LYS A 96 -6.05 -4.43 16.72
C LYS A 96 -5.22 -4.35 15.43
N GLN A 97 -5.89 -4.14 14.30
CA GLN A 97 -5.24 -4.02 13.00
C GLN A 97 -4.65 -2.61 12.78
N LEU A 98 -3.49 -2.56 12.13
CA LEU A 98 -2.87 -1.33 11.64
C LEU A 98 -3.46 -0.92 10.28
N TYR A 99 -3.67 0.38 10.10
CA TYR A 99 -4.31 0.93 8.90
C TYR A 99 -3.35 1.74 8.04
N ALA A 100 -3.35 1.48 6.73
CA ALA A 100 -2.71 2.37 5.78
C ALA A 100 -3.54 3.63 5.58
N ARG A 101 -2.89 4.73 5.16
CA ARG A 101 -3.59 6.01 4.98
C ARG A 101 -4.76 5.91 3.98
N SER A 102 -4.64 5.10 2.94
CA SER A 102 -5.68 4.91 1.92
C SER A 102 -6.93 4.14 2.40
N GLN A 103 -6.88 3.49 3.57
CA GLN A 103 -7.97 2.64 4.06
C GLN A 103 -9.05 3.41 4.83
N PHE A 104 -8.82 4.69 5.13
CA PHE A 104 -9.76 5.53 5.86
C PHE A 104 -9.81 6.94 5.29
N SER A 105 -10.89 7.67 5.58
CA SER A 105 -11.02 9.08 5.23
C SER A 105 -11.02 9.95 6.48
N LEU A 106 -10.49 11.17 6.39
CA LEU A 106 -10.60 12.14 7.49
C LEU A 106 -12.08 12.54 7.65
N CYS A 107 -12.50 12.72 8.90
CA CYS A 107 -13.80 13.31 9.23
C CYS A 107 -13.59 14.76 9.65
N THR A 108 -14.40 15.66 9.11
CA THR A 108 -14.42 17.08 9.49
C THR A 108 -14.97 17.30 10.89
N GLU A 109 -15.93 16.47 11.29
CA GLU A 109 -16.61 16.55 12.58
C GLU A 109 -15.84 15.76 13.65
N LYS A 110 -15.87 16.29 14.87
CA LYS A 110 -15.25 15.65 16.04
C LYS A 110 -16.32 14.91 16.83
N PHE A 111 -16.36 13.58 16.69
CA PHE A 111 -17.31 12.73 17.41
C PHE A 111 -16.70 12.05 18.63
N ILE A 112 -15.41 11.73 18.55
CA ILE A 112 -14.66 11.00 19.57
C ILE A 112 -13.42 11.83 19.91
N THR A 113 -13.04 11.87 21.18
CA THR A 113 -11.78 12.42 21.65
C THR A 113 -10.85 11.31 22.14
N LEU A 114 -9.56 11.61 22.31
CA LEU A 114 -8.57 10.62 22.78
C LEU A 114 -8.92 10.04 24.16
N ARG A 115 -9.69 10.78 24.98
CA ARG A 115 -10.11 10.34 26.32
C ARG A 115 -11.26 9.33 26.28
N ASP A 116 -12.01 9.30 25.18
CA ASP A 116 -13.18 8.45 25.02
C ASP A 116 -12.81 7.04 24.54
N VAL A 117 -11.53 6.79 24.23
CA VAL A 117 -11.04 5.49 23.76
C VAL A 117 -10.57 4.67 24.95
N PRO A 118 -11.24 3.57 25.30
CA PRO A 118 -10.76 2.67 26.34
C PRO A 118 -9.53 1.89 25.85
N ASP A 119 -8.63 1.56 26.77
CA ASP A 119 -7.42 0.78 26.49
C ASP A 119 -7.74 -0.72 26.47
N VAL A 120 -8.54 -1.11 25.48
CA VAL A 120 -8.98 -2.49 25.23
C VAL A 120 -8.89 -2.75 23.74
N ASP A 121 -8.21 -3.82 23.35
CA ASP A 121 -8.12 -4.21 21.93
C ASP A 121 -9.42 -4.83 21.44
N ILE A 122 -9.90 -4.37 20.29
CA ILE A 122 -11.10 -4.87 19.60
C ILE A 122 -10.78 -5.24 18.15
N CYS A 123 -11.52 -6.22 17.64
CA CYS A 123 -11.50 -6.63 16.23
C CYS A 123 -12.79 -6.13 15.56
N LEU A 124 -12.70 -5.82 14.27
CA LEU A 124 -13.84 -5.43 13.43
C LEU A 124 -14.39 -6.62 12.65
#